data_AF-A0A7V9TDI1-F1
#
_entry.id   AF-A0A7V9TDI1-F1
#
_cell.length_a   1.000
_cell.length_b   1.000
_cell.length_c   1.000
_cell.angle_alpha   90.00
_cell.angle_beta   90.00
_cell.angle_gamma   90.00
#
_symmetry.space_group_name_H-M   'P 1'
#
loop_
_entity.id
_entity.type
_entity.pdbx_description
1 polymer ?
#
loop_
_entity_poly.entity_id
_entity_poly.type
_entity_poly.pdbx_seq_one_letter_code
_entity_poly.pdbx_strand_id
1 'polypeptide(L)' 'VERLAARLGVPVICEGRLRSAEDVRRAFECGAFAVVIGGAITGVDWLVRHYVAATKSRGQRSEVGGQ' A
#
# COMPACT_ATOMS: atom_id res chain seq x y z
N VAL A 1 -8.38 -13.93 -6.32
CA VAL A 1 -9.10 -13.51 -7.54
C VAL A 1 -9.28 -14.69 -8.48
N GLU A 2 -8.19 -15.28 -8.98
CA GLU A 2 -8.19 -16.40 -9.94
C GLU A 2 -9.22 -17.49 -9.68
N ARG A 3 -9.20 -18.10 -8.48
CA ARG A 3 -10.17 -19.15 -8.11
C ARG A 3 -11.63 -18.71 -8.25
N LEU A 4 -11.95 -17.46 -7.92
CA LEU A 4 -13.32 -16.95 -8.00
C LEU A 4 -13.68 -16.59 -9.43
N ALA A 5 -12.77 -15.90 -10.14
CA ALA A 5 -12.95 -15.54 -11.54
C ALA A 5 -13.13 -16.77 -12.45
N ALA A 6 -12.46 -17.89 -12.14
CA ALA A 6 -12.61 -19.15 -12.88
C ALA A 6 -13.91 -19.91 -12.60
N ARG A 7 -14.61 -19.61 -11.49
CA ARG A 7 -15.76 -20.40 -11.01
C ARG A 7 -17.09 -19.67 -11.08
N LEU A 8 -17.06 -18.35 -11.04
CA LEU A 8 -18.26 -17.51 -10.99
C LEU A 8 -18.52 -16.93 -12.38
N GLY A 9 -19.79 -16.93 -12.80
CA GLY A 9 -20.22 -16.24 -14.02
C GLY A 9 -20.51 -14.75 -13.83
N VAL A 10 -20.20 -14.20 -12.64
CA VAL A 10 -20.44 -12.79 -12.30
C VAL A 10 -19.12 -12.02 -12.16
N PRO A 11 -19.10 -10.70 -12.40
CA PRO A 11 -17.90 -9.89 -12.25
C PRO A 11 -17.26 -10.01 -10.86
N VAL A 12 -15.95 -10.26 -10.82
CA VAL A 12 -15.17 -10.32 -9.58
C VAL A 12 -14.41 -9.01 -9.41
N ILE A 13 -14.72 -8.26 -8.35
CA ILE A 13 -13.99 -7.03 -8.00
C ILE A 13 -12.90 -7.38 -6.97
N CYS A 14 -11.65 -6.99 -7.24
CA CYS A 14 -10.54 -7.18 -6.32
C CYS A 14 -10.32 -5.95 -5.44
N GLU A 15 -10.34 -6.13 -4.12
CA GLU A 15 -9.98 -5.11 -3.14
C GLU A 15 -8.98 -5.66 -2.12
N GLY A 16 -8.16 -4.76 -1.57
CA GLY A 16 -7.43 -4.99 -0.33
C GLY A 16 -5.94 -5.25 -0.54
N ARG A 17 -5.11 -4.51 0.21
CA ARG A 17 -3.64 -4.65 0.27
C ARG A 17 -2.90 -4.50 -1.07
N LEU A 18 -3.50 -3.84 -2.05
CA LEU A 18 -2.84 -3.45 -3.30
C LEU A 18 -1.95 -2.25 -3.00
N ARG A 19 -0.63 -2.40 -3.14
CA ARG A 19 0.36 -1.38 -2.75
C ARG A 19 1.19 -0.86 -3.91
N SER A 20 1.01 -1.44 -5.10
CA SER A 20 1.78 -1.10 -6.29
C SER A 20 0.95 -1.27 -7.57
N ALA A 21 1.41 -0.64 -8.65
CA ALA A 21 0.85 -0.88 -9.99
C ALA A 21 0.99 -2.35 -10.42
N GLU A 22 2.04 -3.03 -9.96
CA GLU A 22 2.28 -4.44 -10.23
C GLU A 22 1.22 -5.34 -9.58
N ASP A 23 0.76 -4.99 -8.37
CA ASP A 23 -0.37 -5.69 -7.73
C ASP A 23 -1.66 -5.54 -8.52
N VAL A 24 -1.90 -4.36 -9.10
CA VAL A 24 -3.08 -4.08 -9.95
C VAL A 24 -3.01 -4.91 -11.24
N ARG A 25 -1.86 -4.93 -11.92
CA ARG A 25 -1.64 -5.77 -13.11
C ARG A 25 -1.91 -7.24 -12.79
N ARG A 26 -1.32 -7.75 -11.71
CA ARG A 26 -1.55 -9.13 -11.26
C ARG A 26 -3.01 -9.42 -10.95
N ALA A 27 -3.75 -8.47 -10.36
CA ALA A 27 -5.17 -8.66 -10.07
C ALA A 27 -5.98 -8.87 -11.36
N PHE A 28 -5.70 -8.10 -12.42
CA PHE A 28 -6.32 -8.28 -13.73
C PHE A 28 -5.89 -9.58 -14.41
N GLU A 29 -4.62 -9.96 -14.33
CA GLU A 29 -4.13 -11.25 -14.84
C GLU A 29 -4.80 -12.44 -14.16
N CYS A 30 -5.12 -12.30 -12.88
CA CYS A 30 -5.91 -13.27 -12.14
C CYS A 30 -7.42 -13.22 -12.45
N GLY A 31 -7.88 -12.41 -13.40
CA GLY A 31 -9.28 -12.36 -13.85
C GLY A 31 -10.19 -11.41 -13.07
N ALA A 32 -9.64 -10.40 -12.39
CA ALA A 32 -10.49 -9.34 -11.81
C ALA A 32 -11.20 -8.56 -12.92
N PHE A 33 -12.48 -8.27 -12.75
CA PHE A 33 -13.22 -7.34 -13.59
C PHE A 33 -12.85 -5.88 -13.28
N ALA A 34 -12.71 -5.56 -12.00
CA ALA A 34 -12.31 -4.24 -11.53
C ALA A 34 -11.43 -4.37 -10.28
N VAL A 35 -10.68 -3.30 -9.99
CA VAL A 35 -9.75 -3.24 -8.87
C VAL A 35 -10.01 -1.98 -8.05
N VAL A 36 -10.16 -2.14 -6.74
CA VAL A 36 -10.42 -1.05 -5.79
C VAL A 36 -9.17 -0.80 -4.95
N ILE A 37 -8.66 0.43 -5.02
CA ILE A 37 -7.45 0.85 -4.29
C ILE A 37 -7.85 1.88 -3.22
N GLY A 38 -7.80 1.45 -1.96
CA GLY A 38 -8.08 2.30 -0.80
C GLY A 38 -6.82 2.95 -0.25
N GLY A 39 -6.40 2.50 0.95
CA GLY A 39 -5.36 3.15 1.76
C GLY A 39 -4.01 3.42 1.09
N ALA A 40 -3.65 2.72 0.01
CA ALA A 40 -2.44 3.06 -0.76
C ALA A 40 -2.55 4.40 -1.52
N ILE A 41 -3.77 4.87 -1.80
CA ILE A 41 -4.07 6.15 -2.44
C ILE A 41 -4.61 7.16 -1.41
N THR A 42 -5.55 6.74 -0.58
CA THR A 42 -6.26 7.66 0.34
C THR A 42 -5.71 7.67 1.77
N GLY A 43 -4.92 6.68 2.16
CA GLY A 43 -4.32 6.54 3.50
C GLY A 43 -3.01 7.32 3.64
N VAL A 44 -3.04 8.60 3.30
CA VAL A 44 -1.86 9.47 3.29
C VAL A 44 -1.22 9.56 4.68
N ASP A 45 -2.02 9.55 5.75
CA ASP A 45 -1.54 9.54 7.13
C ASP A 45 -0.69 8.30 7.44
N TRP A 46 -1.13 7.11 7.01
CA TRP A 46 -0.36 5.88 7.15
C TRP A 46 0.94 5.95 6.34
N LEU A 47 0.87 6.44 5.11
CA LEU A 47 2.04 6.55 4.23
C LEU A 47 3.08 7.52 4.80
N VAL A 48 2.65 8.67 5.31
CA VAL A 48 3.51 9.64 6.00
C VAL A 48 4.16 9.00 7.21
N ARG A 49 3.39 8.35 8.10
CA ARG A 49 3.95 7.66 9.27
C ARG A 49 4.98 6.60 8.90
N HIS A 50 4.73 5.85 7.83
CA HIS A 50 5.64 4.85 7.32
C HIS A 50 6.98 5.47 6.90
N TYR A 51 6.95 6.58 6.13
CA TYR A 51 8.18 7.28 5.74
C TYR A 51 8.87 7.97 6.91
N VAL A 52 8.13 8.59 7.82
CA VAL A 52 8.69 9.21 9.04
C VAL A 52 9.43 8.16 9.87
N ALA A 53 8.86 6.98 10.09
CA ALA A 53 9.51 5.91 10.82
C ALA A 53 10.81 5.41 10.16
N ALA A 54 10.92 5.53 8.82
CA ALA A 54 12.12 5.19 8.07
C ALA A 54 13.17 6.32 8.06
N THR A 55 12.82 7.54 8.49
CA THR A 55 13.76 8.66 8.52
C THR A 55 14.73 8.54 9.70
N LYS A 56 16.00 8.87 9.47
CA LYS A 56 17.00 8.91 10.54
C LYS A 56 16.61 9.98 11.55
N SER A 57 16.55 9.63 12.82
CA SER A 57 16.57 10.62 13.89
C SER A 57 17.90 11.36 13.80
N ARG A 58 17.83 12.66 13.50
CA ARG A 58 18.99 13.54 13.55
C ARG A 58 19.55 13.43 14.96
N GLY A 59 20.78 12.92 15.09
CA GLY A 59 21.43 12.71 16.38
C GLY A 59 21.23 13.93 17.26
N GLN A 60 20.78 13.69 18.51
CA GLN A 60 20.66 14.73 19.51
C GLN A 60 21.97 15.53 19.49
N ARG A 61 21.91 16.82 19.17
CA ARG A 61 23.07 17.69 19.36
C ARG A 61 23.36 17.62 20.85
N SER A 62 24.45 16.96 21.23
CA SER A 62 25.00 17.09 22.57
C SER A 62 25.14 18.58 22.83
N GLU A 63 24.43 19.06 23.85
CA GLU A 63 24.66 20.40 24.38
C GLU A 63 26.14 20.51 24.68
N VAL A 64 26.82 21.39 23.95
CA VAL A 64 28.19 21.76 24.26
C VAL A 64 28.11 22.46 25.62
N GLY A 65 28.64 21.79 26.64
CA GLY A 65 28.76 22.35 27.98
C GLY A 65 29.45 23.70 27.92
N GLY A 66 28.69 24.75 28.24
CA GLY A 66 29.24 26.04 28.63
C GLY A 66 29.70 25.93 30.08
N GLN A 67 30.99 26.18 30.28
CA GLN A 67 31.61 26.39 31.59
C GLN A 67 30.99 27.59 32.31
#